data_AF-A0A4Z1L2B2-F1
#
_entry.id   AF-A0A4Z1L2B2-F1
#
_cell.length_a   1.000
_cell.length_b   1.000
_cell.length_c   1.000
_cell.angle_alpha   90.00
_cell.angle_beta   90.00
_cell.angle_gamma   90.00
#
_symmetry.space_group_name_H-M   'P 1'
#
loop_
_entity.id
_entity.type
_entity.pdbx_description
1 polymer ?
#
loop_
_entity_poly.entity_id
_entity_poly.type
_entity_poly.pdbx_seq_one_letter_code
_entity_poly.pdbx_strand_id
1 'polypeptide(L)'
;MSDIWSGEIAYEWVSFSDSDPSDYALVNITNNTIQLNQNYKSLSTQLAAIDPSITQMSAYTPTITTAPSCPDENAAWAASTRLPPTADTLVCDCVIASLHCKVDPSTLANIVTLVQATLCTSNSTICDGFTSNVTSSTYGAFSVCSPWQQVSWAINQYYLNSGGCSQKITTASLHSLKALNSSCIDILAKAGPLGKTPICSDVTIANSTSDSNVTSVNSDIPTDSSLSGGTIAGIVIGILLAIIAAGCLIFFYLRRRRSRNTHIAGELDASTPGQHDSPAELRNDGQKAELWANDTSTNAGTTSPKELAHEGDAMLPRIQNESRDICELA
;
A
#
# COMPACT_ATOMS: atom_id res chain seq x y z
N MET A 1 15.89 2.81 -38.97
CA MET A 1 15.16 2.48 -37.72
C MET A 1 15.19 3.61 -36.72
N SER A 2 16.19 4.53 -36.72
CA SER A 2 16.19 5.72 -35.85
C SER A 2 15.04 6.71 -36.15
N ASP A 3 14.34 6.52 -37.26
CA ASP A 3 13.11 7.18 -37.65
C ASP A 3 11.86 6.69 -36.89
N ILE A 4 11.94 5.53 -36.22
CA ILE A 4 10.85 4.91 -35.47
C ILE A 4 11.26 4.62 -34.01
N TRP A 5 12.43 4.03 -33.82
CA TRP A 5 12.92 3.53 -32.53
C TRP A 5 13.90 4.50 -31.90
N SER A 6 13.72 4.78 -30.61
CA SER A 6 14.57 5.69 -29.83
C SER A 6 15.80 5.00 -29.21
N GLY A 7 16.25 3.90 -29.80
CA GLY A 7 17.36 3.08 -29.31
C GLY A 7 16.89 1.74 -28.74
N GLU A 8 17.81 1.09 -28.03
CA GLU A 8 17.62 -0.24 -27.45
C GLU A 8 18.49 -0.42 -26.21
N ILE A 9 18.21 -1.46 -25.41
CA ILE A 9 19.00 -1.84 -24.23
C ILE A 9 19.35 -3.32 -24.38
N ALA A 10 20.65 -3.63 -24.37
CA ALA A 10 21.12 -5.01 -24.38
C ALA A 10 20.86 -5.69 -23.02
N TYR A 11 20.31 -6.91 -23.06
CA TYR A 11 20.12 -7.77 -21.90
C TYR A 11 21.19 -8.88 -21.93
N GLU A 12 22.03 -9.05 -20.91
CA GLU A 12 22.18 -8.23 -19.70
C GLU A 12 23.65 -8.02 -19.31
N TRP A 13 23.91 -7.08 -18.39
CA TRP A 13 25.28 -6.79 -17.99
C TRP A 13 25.96 -8.00 -17.33
N VAL A 14 25.33 -8.59 -16.32
CA VAL A 14 25.86 -9.67 -15.50
C VAL A 14 24.77 -10.73 -15.30
N SER A 15 25.13 -12.01 -15.36
CA SER A 15 24.20 -13.08 -14.96
C SER A 15 24.14 -13.21 -13.43
N PHE A 16 22.93 -13.33 -12.89
CA PHE A 16 22.67 -13.47 -11.46
C PHE A 16 22.45 -14.91 -11.01
N SER A 17 22.52 -15.89 -11.92
CA SER A 17 22.31 -17.29 -11.61
C SER A 17 23.37 -18.18 -12.25
N ASP A 18 24.07 -18.95 -11.42
CA ASP A 18 24.96 -20.04 -11.87
C ASP A 18 24.22 -21.14 -12.65
N SER A 19 22.88 -21.12 -12.61
CA SER A 19 21.99 -22.07 -13.28
C SER A 19 21.25 -21.49 -14.49
N ASP A 20 21.52 -20.24 -14.90
CA ASP A 20 20.98 -19.77 -16.18
C ASP A 20 21.72 -20.48 -17.33
N PRO A 21 21.06 -21.38 -18.07
CA PRO A 21 21.68 -22.08 -19.20
C PRO A 21 21.96 -21.14 -20.38
N SER A 22 21.45 -19.91 -20.31
CA SER A 22 21.47 -18.90 -21.37
C SER A 22 22.50 -17.85 -21.00
N ASP A 23 23.71 -17.97 -21.57
CA ASP A 23 24.80 -17.03 -21.32
C ASP A 23 24.58 -15.68 -22.04
N TYR A 24 23.68 -14.85 -21.52
CA TYR A 24 23.37 -13.50 -22.03
C TYR A 24 24.27 -12.41 -21.44
N ALA A 25 25.11 -12.75 -20.46
CA ALA A 25 25.90 -11.77 -19.74
C ALA A 25 26.92 -11.09 -20.68
N LEU A 26 27.20 -9.82 -20.44
CA LEU A 26 28.32 -9.09 -21.05
C LEU A 26 29.61 -9.27 -20.25
N VAL A 27 29.50 -9.59 -18.96
CA VAL A 27 30.65 -9.81 -18.08
C VAL A 27 30.52 -11.08 -17.27
N ASN A 28 31.68 -11.69 -17.00
CA ASN A 28 31.83 -12.77 -16.06
C ASN A 28 32.35 -12.19 -14.75
N ILE A 29 31.72 -12.55 -13.62
CA ILE A 29 32.23 -12.18 -12.29
C ILE A 29 32.88 -13.42 -11.67
N THR A 30 34.16 -13.32 -11.36
CA THR A 30 34.91 -14.39 -10.67
C THR A 30 35.71 -13.77 -9.53
N ASN A 31 35.52 -14.25 -8.29
CA ASN A 31 36.20 -13.71 -7.11
C ASN A 31 36.12 -12.18 -7.01
N ASN A 32 34.90 -11.63 -7.15
CA ASN A 32 34.64 -10.17 -7.16
C ASN A 32 35.40 -9.40 -8.26
N THR A 33 35.90 -10.07 -9.29
CA THR A 33 36.59 -9.47 -10.43
C THR A 33 35.72 -9.55 -11.67
N ILE A 34 35.56 -8.43 -12.35
CA ILE A 34 34.80 -8.32 -13.60
C ILE A 34 35.72 -8.67 -14.77
N GLN A 35 35.30 -9.61 -15.61
CA GLN A 35 35.96 -9.96 -16.86
C GLN A 35 35.00 -9.74 -18.03
N LEU A 36 35.38 -8.85 -18.96
CA LEU A 36 34.60 -8.59 -20.17
C LEU A 36 34.66 -9.81 -21.09
N ASN A 37 33.50 -10.40 -21.40
CA ASN A 37 33.43 -11.59 -22.23
C ASN A 37 33.30 -11.23 -23.73
N GLN A 38 33.04 -12.23 -24.57
CA GLN A 38 32.91 -12.02 -26.01
C GLN A 38 31.65 -11.22 -26.38
N ASN A 39 30.55 -11.38 -25.65
CA ASN A 39 29.31 -10.64 -25.89
C ASN A 39 29.54 -9.12 -25.71
N TYR A 40 30.25 -8.72 -24.65
CA TYR A 40 30.65 -7.31 -24.47
C TYR A 40 31.47 -6.80 -25.64
N LYS A 41 32.48 -7.54 -26.09
CA LYS A 41 33.34 -7.11 -27.20
C LYS A 41 32.54 -6.92 -28.49
N SER A 42 31.64 -7.85 -28.79
CA SER A 42 30.74 -7.76 -29.94
C SER A 42 29.81 -6.56 -29.84
N LEU A 43 29.12 -6.37 -28.70
CA LEU A 43 28.23 -5.23 -28.47
C LEU A 43 28.98 -3.90 -28.53
N SER A 44 30.13 -3.79 -27.84
CA SER A 44 30.97 -2.59 -27.86
C SER A 44 31.43 -2.22 -29.26
N THR A 45 31.70 -3.21 -30.11
CA THR A 45 32.07 -2.98 -31.51
C THR A 45 30.90 -2.42 -32.30
N GLN A 46 29.70 -2.97 -32.14
CA GLN A 46 28.50 -2.49 -32.83
C GLN A 46 28.10 -1.09 -32.35
N LEU A 47 28.09 -0.85 -31.03
CA LEU A 47 27.77 0.46 -30.45
C LEU A 47 28.79 1.55 -30.84
N ALA A 48 30.05 1.20 -31.08
CA ALA A 48 31.04 2.15 -31.59
C ALA A 48 30.81 2.51 -33.08
N ALA A 49 30.08 1.67 -33.82
CA ALA A 49 29.83 1.84 -35.25
C ALA A 49 28.50 2.51 -35.59
N ILE A 50 27.57 2.64 -34.63
CA ILE A 50 26.27 3.26 -34.89
C ILE A 50 26.39 4.78 -35.08
N ASP A 51 25.64 5.30 -36.05
CA ASP A 51 25.52 6.73 -36.34
C ASP A 51 24.04 7.06 -36.64
N PRO A 52 23.18 7.13 -35.61
CA PRO A 52 21.75 7.37 -35.82
C PRO A 52 21.48 8.81 -36.24
N SER A 53 20.63 8.99 -37.24
CA SER A 53 20.12 10.32 -37.58
C SER A 53 19.18 10.83 -36.48
N ILE A 54 19.48 12.00 -35.93
CA ILE A 54 18.69 12.64 -34.88
C ILE A 54 17.79 13.75 -35.44
N THR A 55 16.59 13.88 -34.89
CA THR A 55 15.70 15.02 -35.15
C THR A 55 15.80 15.98 -33.97
N GLN A 56 16.11 17.26 -34.23
CA GLN A 56 16.08 18.27 -33.17
C GLN A 56 14.64 18.45 -32.68
N MET A 57 14.45 18.63 -31.37
CA MET A 57 13.13 18.85 -30.78
C MET A 57 12.38 20.04 -31.42
N SER A 58 13.10 21.10 -31.80
CA SER A 58 12.55 22.27 -32.51
C SER A 58 12.06 21.97 -33.92
N ALA A 59 12.57 20.91 -34.56
CA ALA A 59 12.21 20.47 -35.90
C ALA A 59 11.20 19.31 -35.89
N TYR A 60 10.91 18.74 -34.72
CA TYR A 60 9.97 17.64 -34.60
C TYR A 60 8.53 18.14 -34.67
N THR A 61 7.75 17.62 -35.62
CA THR A 61 6.33 17.92 -35.76
C THR A 61 5.53 16.62 -35.56
N PRO A 62 4.75 16.49 -34.47
CA PRO A 62 3.93 15.31 -34.23
C PRO A 62 2.85 15.15 -35.32
N THR A 63 2.76 13.97 -35.92
CA THR A 63 1.69 13.64 -36.89
C THR A 63 0.46 13.01 -36.23
N ILE A 64 0.63 12.40 -35.05
CA ILE A 64 -0.45 11.87 -34.22
C ILE A 64 -0.71 12.87 -33.10
N THR A 65 -1.83 13.56 -33.19
CA THR A 65 -2.24 14.60 -32.22
C THR A 65 -3.40 14.16 -31.34
N THR A 66 -3.99 13.00 -31.63
CA THR A 66 -5.08 12.39 -30.88
C THR A 66 -4.66 11.02 -30.38
N ALA A 67 -5.01 10.70 -29.14
CA ALA A 67 -4.82 9.35 -28.63
C ALA A 67 -5.59 8.34 -29.49
N PRO A 68 -5.00 7.20 -29.88
CA PRO A 68 -5.72 6.14 -30.57
C PRO A 68 -6.76 5.50 -29.63
N SER A 69 -7.81 4.92 -30.19
CA SER A 69 -8.76 4.11 -29.42
C SER A 69 -8.07 2.90 -28.80
N CYS A 70 -8.49 2.51 -27.60
CA CYS A 70 -8.03 1.27 -26.99
C CYS A 70 -8.48 0.06 -27.83
N PRO A 71 -7.70 -1.04 -27.86
CA PRO A 71 -8.13 -2.28 -28.52
C PRO A 71 -9.42 -2.84 -27.90
N ASP A 72 -10.25 -3.48 -28.72
CA ASP A 72 -11.48 -4.12 -28.25
C ASP A 72 -11.19 -5.32 -27.35
N GLU A 73 -11.93 -5.42 -26.24
CA GLU A 73 -11.83 -6.53 -25.30
C GLU A 73 -12.37 -7.84 -25.92
N ASN A 74 -11.56 -8.90 -25.87
CA ASN A 74 -11.92 -10.23 -26.35
C ASN A 74 -11.05 -11.33 -25.69
N ALA A 75 -11.24 -12.59 -26.07
CA ALA A 75 -10.49 -13.71 -25.49
C ALA A 75 -8.96 -13.63 -25.69
N ALA A 76 -8.47 -12.88 -26.69
CA ALA A 76 -7.05 -12.62 -26.92
C ALA A 76 -6.56 -11.30 -26.29
N TRP A 77 -7.46 -10.38 -25.94
CA TRP A 77 -7.16 -9.10 -25.30
C TRP A 77 -8.14 -8.82 -24.16
N ALA A 78 -7.84 -9.32 -22.95
CA ALA A 78 -8.73 -9.28 -21.80
C ALA A 78 -8.44 -8.10 -20.85
N ALA A 79 -8.01 -6.96 -21.41
CA ALA A 79 -7.62 -5.77 -20.66
C ALA A 79 -8.66 -4.66 -20.86
N SER A 80 -9.36 -4.31 -19.78
CA SER A 80 -10.35 -3.24 -19.81
C SER A 80 -9.75 -1.85 -19.96
N THR A 81 -10.53 -0.97 -20.58
CA THR A 81 -10.28 0.48 -20.65
C THR A 81 -10.58 1.22 -19.35
N ARG A 82 -11.27 0.58 -18.40
CA ARG A 82 -11.58 1.11 -17.07
C ARG A 82 -10.49 0.69 -16.10
N LEU A 83 -9.76 1.68 -15.62
CA LEU A 83 -8.62 1.47 -14.72
C LEU A 83 -9.09 1.28 -13.27
N PRO A 84 -8.29 0.59 -12.44
CA PRO A 84 -8.51 0.61 -10.99
C PRO A 84 -8.41 2.05 -10.45
N PRO A 85 -9.06 2.33 -9.31
CA PRO A 85 -8.86 3.60 -8.61
C PRO A 85 -7.39 3.85 -8.30
N THR A 86 -7.02 5.12 -8.17
CA THR A 86 -5.69 5.51 -7.68
C THR A 86 -5.46 4.98 -6.27
N ALA A 87 -4.26 4.45 -6.00
CA ALA A 87 -3.91 3.96 -4.68
C ALA A 87 -3.91 5.10 -3.65
N ASP A 88 -4.65 4.92 -2.56
CA ASP A 88 -4.81 5.90 -1.49
C ASP A 88 -4.46 5.29 -0.14
N THR A 89 -3.42 5.84 0.50
CA THR A 89 -2.95 5.37 1.80
C THR A 89 -3.99 5.60 2.90
N LEU A 90 -4.80 6.66 2.82
CA LEU A 90 -5.84 6.93 3.81
C LEU A 90 -6.92 5.83 3.79
N VAL A 91 -7.33 5.38 2.61
CA VAL A 91 -8.26 4.25 2.48
C VAL A 91 -7.72 3.00 3.17
N CYS A 92 -6.45 2.68 2.90
CA CYS A 92 -5.80 1.48 3.41
C CYS A 92 -5.49 1.55 4.92
N ASP A 93 -5.18 2.74 5.44
CA ASP A 93 -4.98 2.95 6.87
C ASP A 93 -6.31 2.90 7.64
N CYS A 94 -7.37 3.51 7.09
CA CYS A 94 -8.70 3.49 7.68
C CYS A 94 -9.26 2.06 7.79
N VAL A 95 -9.11 1.24 6.73
CA VAL A 95 -9.54 -0.16 6.81
C VAL A 95 -8.76 -0.90 7.89
N ILE A 96 -7.43 -0.79 7.94
CA ILE A 96 -6.62 -1.46 8.98
C ILE A 96 -6.94 -1.00 10.40
N ALA A 97 -7.20 0.29 10.59
CA ALA A 97 -7.55 0.85 11.89
C ALA A 97 -8.91 0.34 12.39
N SER A 98 -9.80 -0.09 11.48
CA SER A 98 -11.13 -0.60 11.80
C SER A 98 -11.18 -2.09 12.16
N LEU A 99 -10.09 -2.85 11.93
CA LEU A 99 -10.11 -4.31 12.08
C LEU A 99 -9.81 -4.76 13.50
N HIS A 100 -10.60 -5.70 14.00
CA HIS A 100 -10.34 -6.41 15.26
C HIS A 100 -9.22 -7.43 15.12
N CYS A 101 -9.18 -8.13 13.99
CA CYS A 101 -8.19 -9.15 13.71
C CYS A 101 -7.41 -8.78 12.46
N LYS A 102 -6.08 -8.67 12.57
CA LYS A 102 -5.22 -8.32 11.43
C LYS A 102 -3.90 -9.07 11.47
N VAL A 103 -3.28 -9.16 10.30
CA VAL A 103 -1.96 -9.77 10.09
C VAL A 103 -0.88 -8.77 10.46
N ASP A 104 0.23 -9.25 11.01
CA ASP A 104 1.41 -8.42 11.24
C ASP A 104 2.02 -7.97 9.90
N PRO A 105 2.30 -6.67 9.69
CA PRO A 105 2.87 -6.17 8.43
C PRO A 105 4.25 -6.76 8.08
N SER A 106 4.96 -7.34 9.04
CA SER A 106 6.23 -8.07 8.82
C SER A 106 6.06 -9.51 8.33
N THR A 107 4.81 -9.98 8.16
CA THR A 107 4.53 -11.32 7.66
C THR A 107 5.09 -11.51 6.26
N LEU A 108 5.82 -12.62 6.07
CA LEU A 108 6.45 -12.95 4.78
C LEU A 108 5.44 -13.08 3.65
N ALA A 109 5.80 -12.60 2.46
CA ALA A 109 4.92 -12.57 1.29
C ALA A 109 4.32 -13.94 0.94
N ASN A 110 5.11 -15.02 1.03
CA ASN A 110 4.62 -16.37 0.75
C ASN A 110 3.53 -16.84 1.75
N ILE A 111 3.59 -16.36 3.00
CA ILE A 111 2.57 -16.65 4.02
C ILE A 111 1.32 -15.81 3.74
N VAL A 112 1.46 -14.54 3.37
CA VAL A 112 0.33 -13.68 2.96
C VAL A 112 -0.44 -14.34 1.81
N THR A 113 0.25 -14.80 0.77
CA THR A 113 -0.36 -15.50 -0.37
C THR A 113 -1.09 -16.78 0.04
N LEU A 114 -0.48 -17.61 0.91
CA LEU A 114 -1.09 -18.85 1.39
C LEU A 114 -2.39 -18.59 2.18
N VAL A 115 -2.37 -17.58 3.05
CA VAL A 115 -3.54 -17.21 3.85
C VAL A 115 -4.65 -16.66 2.96
N GLN A 116 -4.30 -15.77 2.01
CA GLN A 116 -5.25 -15.26 1.02
C GLN A 116 -5.94 -16.41 0.26
N ALA A 117 -5.16 -17.32 -0.31
CA ALA A 117 -5.70 -18.45 -1.07
C ALA A 117 -6.62 -19.33 -0.21
N THR A 118 -6.23 -19.61 1.03
CA THR A 118 -7.02 -20.43 1.96
C THR A 118 -8.37 -19.79 2.27
N LEU A 119 -8.35 -18.49 2.60
CA LEU A 119 -9.55 -17.74 2.97
C LEU A 119 -10.51 -17.58 1.79
N CYS A 120 -10.01 -17.10 0.66
CA CYS A 120 -10.87 -16.84 -0.50
C CYS A 120 -11.43 -18.13 -1.12
N THR A 121 -10.73 -19.27 -0.99
CA THR A 121 -11.26 -20.57 -1.43
C THR A 121 -12.35 -21.08 -0.48
N SER A 122 -12.19 -20.85 0.83
CA SER A 122 -13.16 -21.30 1.83
C SER A 122 -14.46 -20.51 1.76
N ASN A 123 -14.35 -19.20 1.53
CA ASN A 123 -15.49 -18.32 1.25
C ASN A 123 -15.02 -17.14 0.41
N SER A 124 -15.43 -17.05 -0.84
CA SER A 124 -15.00 -15.98 -1.73
C SER A 124 -15.47 -14.59 -1.27
N THR A 125 -16.60 -14.50 -0.56
CA THR A 125 -17.21 -13.20 -0.23
C THR A 125 -16.39 -12.40 0.77
N ILE A 126 -15.56 -13.06 1.58
CA ILE A 126 -14.68 -12.36 2.54
C ILE A 126 -13.52 -11.62 1.84
N CYS A 127 -13.28 -11.94 0.57
CA CYS A 127 -12.26 -11.32 -0.27
C CYS A 127 -12.82 -10.28 -1.24
N ASP A 128 -14.15 -10.11 -1.29
CA ASP A 128 -14.81 -9.18 -2.20
C ASP A 128 -14.27 -7.74 -2.06
N GLY A 129 -13.89 -7.36 -0.83
CA GLY A 129 -13.41 -6.03 -0.50
C GLY A 129 -12.09 -5.63 -1.18
N PHE A 130 -11.30 -6.60 -1.64
CA PHE A 130 -10.03 -6.32 -2.34
C PHE A 130 -9.88 -7.09 -3.65
N THR A 131 -10.89 -7.87 -4.06
CA THR A 131 -10.83 -8.59 -5.32
C THR A 131 -10.84 -7.58 -6.48
N SER A 132 -9.99 -7.85 -7.47
CA SER A 132 -9.89 -7.07 -8.70
C SER A 132 -10.02 -7.97 -9.92
N ASN A 133 -10.82 -7.56 -10.90
CA ASN A 133 -10.94 -8.21 -12.19
C ASN A 133 -10.76 -7.16 -13.30
N VAL A 134 -9.63 -7.26 -14.00
CA VAL A 134 -9.23 -6.32 -15.07
C VAL A 134 -10.00 -6.50 -16.37
N THR A 135 -10.74 -7.60 -16.53
CA THR A 135 -11.59 -7.86 -17.69
C THR A 135 -13.00 -7.33 -17.44
N SER A 136 -13.60 -7.61 -16.28
CA SER A 136 -14.92 -7.09 -15.93
C SER A 136 -14.89 -5.69 -15.30
N SER A 137 -13.72 -5.06 -15.20
CA SER A 137 -13.53 -3.73 -14.59
C SER A 137 -14.06 -3.64 -13.15
N THR A 138 -13.91 -4.71 -12.37
CA THR A 138 -14.49 -4.78 -11.03
C THR A 138 -13.37 -4.70 -10.00
N TYR A 139 -13.44 -3.70 -9.12
CA TYR A 139 -12.41 -3.43 -8.12
C TYR A 139 -13.07 -3.19 -6.77
N GLY A 140 -12.71 -3.98 -5.76
CA GLY A 140 -13.10 -3.72 -4.38
C GLY A 140 -12.45 -2.44 -3.84
N ALA A 141 -13.06 -1.85 -2.80
CA ALA A 141 -12.61 -0.66 -2.09
C ALA A 141 -11.13 -0.70 -1.69
N PHE A 142 -10.62 -1.89 -1.36
CA PHE A 142 -9.31 -2.11 -0.79
C PHE A 142 -8.38 -2.85 -1.77
N SER A 143 -8.75 -2.98 -3.06
CA SER A 143 -7.92 -3.68 -4.07
C SER A 143 -6.58 -3.01 -4.31
N VAL A 144 -6.48 -1.72 -3.98
CA VAL A 144 -5.26 -0.90 -4.09
C VAL A 144 -4.34 -1.03 -2.88
N CYS A 145 -4.81 -1.64 -1.79
CA CYS A 145 -4.03 -1.78 -0.58
C CYS A 145 -2.97 -2.88 -0.69
N SER A 146 -1.94 -2.80 0.16
CA SER A 146 -0.86 -3.79 0.14
C SER A 146 -1.36 -5.19 0.52
N PRO A 147 -0.69 -6.27 0.07
CA PRO A 147 -1.18 -7.63 0.26
C PRO A 147 -1.51 -8.01 1.71
N TRP A 148 -0.72 -7.56 2.69
CA TRP A 148 -1.00 -7.84 4.10
C TRP A 148 -2.26 -7.13 4.61
N GLN A 149 -2.58 -5.94 4.07
CA GLN A 149 -3.79 -5.19 4.40
C GLN A 149 -5.03 -5.88 3.82
N GLN A 150 -4.94 -6.33 2.57
CA GLN A 150 -5.98 -7.12 1.92
C GLN A 150 -6.29 -8.41 2.71
N VAL A 151 -5.26 -9.16 3.10
CA VAL A 151 -5.46 -10.38 3.90
C VAL A 151 -5.96 -10.07 5.30
N SER A 152 -5.54 -8.95 5.90
CA SER A 152 -6.10 -8.50 7.18
C SER A 152 -7.60 -8.26 7.09
N TRP A 153 -8.10 -7.66 6.00
CA TRP A 153 -9.53 -7.55 5.74
C TRP A 153 -10.21 -8.93 5.71
N ALA A 154 -9.71 -9.87 4.89
CA ALA A 154 -10.29 -11.21 4.80
C ALA A 154 -10.31 -11.95 6.15
N ILE A 155 -9.23 -11.87 6.92
CA ILE A 155 -9.16 -12.48 8.25
C ILE A 155 -10.16 -11.83 9.20
N ASN A 156 -10.28 -10.50 9.18
CA ASN A 156 -11.26 -9.83 10.02
C ASN A 156 -12.69 -10.26 9.69
N GLN A 157 -13.03 -10.39 8.39
CA GLN A 157 -14.31 -10.92 7.96
C GLN A 157 -14.53 -12.37 8.42
N TYR A 158 -13.49 -13.21 8.34
CA TYR A 158 -13.54 -14.57 8.90
C TYR A 158 -13.77 -14.55 10.42
N TYR A 159 -13.07 -13.68 11.15
CA TYR A 159 -13.23 -13.49 12.59
C TYR A 159 -14.65 -13.06 12.97
N LEU A 160 -15.23 -12.09 12.25
CA LEU A 160 -16.60 -11.63 12.50
C LEU A 160 -17.65 -12.75 12.28
N ASN A 161 -17.39 -13.67 11.35
CA ASN A 161 -18.31 -14.79 11.06
C ASN A 161 -18.12 -16.01 11.97
N SER A 162 -16.90 -16.27 12.46
CA SER A 162 -16.55 -17.51 13.16
C SER A 162 -16.09 -17.33 14.60
N GLY A 163 -15.74 -16.10 15.01
CA GLY A 163 -15.08 -15.78 16.27
C GLY A 163 -13.57 -16.11 16.30
N GLY A 164 -13.02 -16.74 15.26
CA GLY A 164 -11.62 -17.15 15.20
C GLY A 164 -10.70 -16.11 14.56
N CYS A 165 -9.78 -15.53 15.34
CA CYS A 165 -8.74 -14.62 14.82
C CYS A 165 -7.44 -15.36 14.43
N SER A 166 -7.27 -16.60 14.92
CA SER A 166 -6.15 -17.47 14.56
C SER A 166 -6.68 -18.66 13.77
N GLN A 167 -6.28 -18.77 12.50
CA GLN A 167 -6.32 -20.04 11.78
C GLN A 167 -4.98 -20.75 11.97
N LYS A 168 -4.97 -22.08 11.78
CA LYS A 168 -3.82 -22.98 12.03
C LYS A 168 -2.51 -22.62 11.30
N ILE A 169 -2.53 -21.61 10.43
CA ILE A 169 -1.43 -21.15 9.56
C ILE A 169 -1.17 -19.63 9.69
N THR A 170 -1.87 -18.88 10.57
CA THR A 170 -1.86 -17.41 10.53
C THR A 170 -1.07 -16.76 11.68
N THR A 171 -0.31 -15.72 11.33
CA THR A 171 0.35 -14.73 12.20
C THR A 171 -0.58 -13.61 12.69
N ALA A 172 -1.90 -13.77 12.52
CA ALA A 172 -2.88 -12.74 12.86
C ALA A 172 -3.15 -12.70 14.36
N SER A 173 -3.45 -11.49 14.85
CA SER A 173 -3.72 -11.26 16.27
C SER A 173 -4.86 -10.27 16.49
N LEU A 174 -5.47 -10.36 17.67
CA LEU A 174 -6.53 -9.44 18.07
C LEU A 174 -5.94 -8.10 18.50
N HIS A 175 -6.62 -7.02 18.12
CA HIS A 175 -6.27 -5.66 18.50
C HIS A 175 -7.47 -4.94 19.11
N SER A 176 -7.18 -4.05 20.06
CA SER A 176 -8.17 -3.13 20.58
C SER A 176 -8.44 -2.03 19.54
N LEU A 177 -9.72 -1.82 19.26
CA LEU A 177 -10.14 -0.72 18.39
C LEU A 177 -10.00 0.61 19.12
N LYS A 178 -9.56 1.61 18.36
CA LYS A 178 -9.64 3.02 18.76
C LYS A 178 -10.79 3.67 18.01
N ALA A 179 -11.31 4.77 18.55
CA ALA A 179 -12.27 5.59 17.82
C ALA A 179 -11.65 6.06 16.50
N LEU A 180 -12.36 5.83 15.40
CA LEU A 180 -11.99 6.33 14.09
C LEU A 180 -12.33 7.82 14.00
N ASN A 181 -11.56 8.57 13.21
CA ASN A 181 -11.93 9.94 12.86
C ASN A 181 -13.09 9.94 11.84
N SER A 182 -13.73 11.09 11.65
CA SER A 182 -14.86 11.24 10.73
C SER A 182 -14.51 10.83 9.30
N SER A 183 -13.31 11.18 8.81
CA SER A 183 -12.87 10.82 7.46
C SER A 183 -12.82 9.31 7.23
N CYS A 184 -12.29 8.54 8.19
CA CYS A 184 -12.28 7.09 8.10
C CYS A 184 -13.68 6.48 8.17
N ILE A 185 -14.56 7.06 8.99
CA ILE A 185 -15.96 6.62 9.06
C ILE A 185 -16.63 6.81 7.69
N ASP A 186 -16.46 7.97 7.07
CA ASP A 186 -17.03 8.28 5.75
C ASP A 186 -16.46 7.37 4.64
N ILE A 187 -15.16 7.13 4.64
CA ILE A 187 -14.47 6.22 3.70
C ILE A 187 -15.02 4.79 3.83
N LEU A 188 -15.11 4.26 5.04
CA LEU A 188 -15.60 2.90 5.26
C LEU A 188 -17.09 2.78 4.98
N ALA A 189 -17.88 3.83 5.21
CA ALA A 189 -19.28 3.87 4.83
C ALA A 189 -19.45 3.80 3.31
N LYS A 190 -18.64 4.54 2.54
CA LYS A 190 -18.64 4.48 1.06
C LYS A 190 -18.25 3.11 0.53
N ALA A 191 -17.26 2.45 1.15
CA ALA A 191 -16.82 1.10 0.80
C ALA A 191 -17.95 0.06 0.93
N GLY A 192 -18.87 0.30 1.87
CA GLY A 192 -19.94 -0.62 2.23
C GLY A 192 -19.46 -1.79 3.10
N PRO A 193 -20.39 -2.60 3.64
CA PRO A 193 -20.07 -3.64 4.62
C PRO A 193 -19.15 -4.75 4.09
N LEU A 194 -19.18 -5.00 2.79
CA LEU A 194 -18.30 -5.98 2.12
C LEU A 194 -17.11 -5.33 1.40
N GLY A 195 -16.96 -4.00 1.47
CA GLY A 195 -15.90 -3.27 0.77
C GLY A 195 -16.00 -3.35 -0.75
N LYS A 196 -17.18 -3.62 -1.33
CA LYS A 196 -17.32 -3.86 -2.78
C LYS A 196 -17.26 -2.60 -3.61
N THR A 197 -17.54 -1.45 -3.00
CA THR A 197 -17.64 -0.19 -3.72
C THR A 197 -16.24 0.44 -3.79
N PRO A 198 -15.67 0.63 -5.00
CA PRO A 198 -14.37 1.29 -5.13
C PRO A 198 -14.44 2.69 -4.51
N ILE A 199 -13.35 3.09 -3.86
CA ILE A 199 -13.25 4.42 -3.26
C ILE A 199 -12.45 5.30 -4.20
N CYS A 200 -13.11 6.37 -4.62
CA CYS A 200 -12.58 7.38 -5.49
C CYS A 200 -12.03 8.51 -4.66
N SER A 201 -10.73 8.75 -4.74
CA SER A 201 -10.07 9.85 -4.02
C SER A 201 -10.44 11.18 -4.64
N ASP A 202 -11.64 11.66 -4.33
CA ASP A 202 -12.05 13.06 -4.44
C ASP A 202 -12.22 13.63 -3.02
N VAL A 203 -11.28 13.31 -2.14
CA VAL A 203 -11.26 13.86 -0.77
C VAL A 203 -10.87 15.33 -0.89
N THR A 204 -11.85 16.15 -1.23
CA THR A 204 -11.82 17.58 -0.97
C THR A 204 -11.67 17.69 0.54
N ILE A 205 -10.47 18.00 1.02
CA ILE A 205 -10.29 18.42 2.41
C ILE A 205 -11.15 19.67 2.54
N ALA A 206 -12.32 19.53 3.16
CA ALA A 206 -13.14 20.66 3.55
C ALA A 206 -12.36 21.44 4.60
N ASN A 207 -11.52 22.37 4.15
CA ASN A 207 -11.02 23.43 5.00
C ASN A 207 -12.23 24.27 5.39
N SER A 208 -12.69 24.08 6.63
CA SER A 208 -13.69 24.93 7.26
C SER A 208 -13.27 26.39 7.08
N THR A 209 -14.16 27.13 6.44
CA THR A 209 -14.18 28.57 6.24
C THR A 209 -13.71 29.36 7.46
N SER A 210 -12.79 30.30 7.22
CA SER A 210 -12.80 31.60 7.90
C SER A 210 -12.60 32.66 6.83
N ASP A 211 -13.70 33.33 6.50
CA ASP A 211 -13.72 34.53 5.69
C ASP A 211 -12.76 35.57 6.26
N SER A 212 -11.92 36.14 5.40
CA SER A 212 -11.50 37.52 5.50
C SER A 212 -11.18 38.03 4.10
N ASN A 213 -12.08 38.90 3.66
CA ASN A 213 -12.02 39.71 2.47
C ASN A 213 -10.75 40.60 2.46
N VAL A 214 -10.30 41.02 1.26
CA VAL A 214 -9.47 42.21 0.90
C VAL A 214 -8.27 41.88 0.00
N THR A 215 -8.49 42.17 -1.28
CA THR A 215 -7.66 42.92 -2.26
C THR A 215 -6.12 42.89 -2.19
N SER A 216 -5.56 42.69 -3.39
CA SER A 216 -4.16 42.81 -3.82
C SER A 216 -3.38 44.02 -3.31
N VAL A 217 -2.18 43.79 -2.77
CA VAL A 217 -1.03 44.71 -2.87
C VAL A 217 0.27 43.90 -2.91
N ASN A 218 1.12 44.14 -3.92
CA ASN A 218 2.54 43.78 -3.89
C ASN A 218 3.23 44.50 -2.72
N SER A 219 4.10 43.80 -1.98
CA SER A 219 5.44 44.26 -1.56
C SER A 219 6.06 43.35 -0.48
N ASP A 220 7.31 42.96 -0.75
CA ASP A 220 8.43 42.70 0.18
C ASP A 220 8.32 41.59 1.23
N ILE A 221 8.96 40.45 0.91
CA ILE A 221 9.31 39.36 1.82
C ILE A 221 10.57 39.74 2.62
N PRO A 222 10.56 39.73 3.97
CA PRO A 222 11.76 39.58 4.77
C PRO A 222 12.13 38.10 4.88
N THR A 223 13.39 37.81 4.55
CA THR A 223 14.04 36.50 4.66
C THR A 223 14.18 36.07 6.12
N ASP A 224 13.53 34.98 6.51
CA ASP A 224 13.89 34.23 7.72
C ASP A 224 14.80 33.05 7.38
N SER A 225 15.92 33.02 8.10
CA SER A 225 17.11 32.21 7.91
C SER A 225 16.89 30.71 8.11
N SER A 226 16.97 29.94 7.02
CA SER A 226 17.13 28.48 7.05
C SER A 226 18.55 28.11 7.48
N LEU A 227 18.68 27.31 8.54
CA LEU A 227 19.96 26.81 9.04
C LEU A 227 20.70 25.99 7.96
N SER A 228 21.97 26.34 7.72
CA SER A 228 22.84 25.69 6.74
C SER A 228 22.96 24.19 7.01
N GLY A 229 22.95 23.37 5.94
CA GLY A 229 22.99 21.90 5.99
C GLY A 229 24.14 21.31 6.82
N GLY A 230 25.19 22.09 7.09
CA GLY A 230 26.27 21.69 8.01
C GLY A 230 25.84 21.57 9.48
N THR A 231 24.88 22.36 9.94
CA THR A 231 24.36 22.30 11.33
C THR A 231 23.47 21.08 11.54
N ILE A 232 22.69 20.71 10.52
CA ILE A 232 21.82 19.53 10.55
C ILE A 232 22.67 18.24 10.57
N ALA A 233 23.75 18.18 9.78
CA ALA A 233 24.67 17.03 9.79
C ALA A 233 25.38 16.85 11.15
N GLY A 234 25.73 17.95 11.84
CA GLY A 234 26.39 17.90 13.14
C GLY A 234 25.50 17.33 14.27
N ILE A 235 24.20 17.66 14.27
CA ILE A 235 23.25 17.21 15.30
C ILE A 235 23.00 15.70 15.20
N VAL A 236 22.89 15.16 13.99
CA VAL A 236 22.65 13.73 13.76
C VAL A 236 23.82 12.89 14.24
N ILE A 237 25.06 13.32 13.96
CA ILE A 237 26.27 12.62 14.41
C ILE A 237 26.40 12.68 15.95
N GLY A 238 26.07 13.82 16.56
CA GLY A 238 26.10 13.97 18.02
C GLY A 238 25.13 13.02 18.74
N ILE A 239 23.91 12.87 18.23
CA ILE A 239 22.91 11.98 18.82
C ILE A 239 23.33 10.51 18.69
N LEU A 240 23.89 10.10 17.55
CA LEU A 240 24.37 8.73 17.34
C LEU A 240 25.50 8.37 18.31
N LEU A 241 26.47 9.27 18.52
CA LEU A 241 27.56 9.04 19.46
C LEU A 241 27.08 8.99 20.92
N ALA A 242 26.07 9.80 21.29
CA ALA A 242 25.48 9.77 22.63
C ALA A 242 24.75 8.46 22.93
N ILE A 243 24.02 7.90 21.96
CA ILE A 243 23.32 6.61 22.11
C ILE A 243 24.32 5.46 22.28
N ILE A 244 25.41 5.47 21.50
CA ILE A 244 26.47 4.46 21.62
C ILE A 244 27.13 4.53 23.01
N ALA A 245 27.47 5.73 23.50
CA ALA A 245 28.05 5.91 24.81
C ALA A 245 27.10 5.44 25.95
N ALA A 246 25.81 5.76 25.85
CA ALA A 246 24.80 5.29 26.80
C ALA A 246 24.64 3.77 26.79
N GLY A 247 24.63 3.14 25.61
CA GLY A 247 24.60 1.69 25.45
C GLY A 247 25.82 0.99 26.08
N CYS A 248 27.02 1.54 25.88
CA CYS A 248 28.25 1.03 26.49
C CYS A 248 28.21 1.14 28.03
N LEU A 249 27.71 2.25 28.58
CA LEU A 249 27.56 2.42 30.03
C LEU A 249 26.55 1.45 30.64
N ILE A 250 25.41 1.23 29.98
CA ILE A 250 24.40 0.26 30.43
C ILE A 250 24.97 -1.15 30.39
N PHE A 251 25.67 -1.52 29.31
CA PHE A 251 26.32 -2.83 29.20
C PHE A 251 27.36 -3.06 30.30
N PHE A 252 28.21 -2.06 30.59
CA PHE A 252 29.18 -2.13 31.68
C PHE A 252 28.51 -2.23 33.06
N TYR A 253 27.41 -1.51 33.27
CA TYR A 253 26.64 -1.56 34.51
C TYR A 253 26.00 -2.94 34.73
N LEU A 254 25.41 -3.53 33.69
CA LEU A 254 24.83 -4.87 33.73
C LEU A 254 25.90 -5.97 33.92
N ARG A 255 27.05 -5.82 33.27
CA ARG A 255 28.20 -6.73 33.44
C ARG A 255 28.77 -6.67 34.86
N ARG A 256 28.88 -5.47 35.44
CA ARG A 256 29.32 -5.26 36.83
C ARG A 256 28.29 -5.81 37.84
N ARG A 257 27.00 -5.73 37.53
CA ARG A 257 25.93 -6.32 38.35
C ARG A 257 25.97 -7.85 38.31
N ARG A 258 26.20 -8.47 37.15
CA ARG A 258 26.36 -9.94 37.03
C ARG A 258 27.58 -10.46 37.79
N SER A 259 28.70 -9.73 37.79
CA SER A 259 29.90 -10.12 38.54
C SER A 259 29.74 -10.10 40.07
N ARG A 260 28.72 -9.42 40.61
CA ARG A 260 28.41 -9.42 42.04
C ARG A 260 27.50 -10.58 42.47
N ASN A 261 26.86 -11.28 41.53
CA ASN A 261 25.92 -12.35 41.82
C ASN A 261 26.56 -13.76 41.79
N THR A 262 27.86 -13.89 41.55
CA THR A 262 28.58 -15.18 41.56
C THR A 262 29.20 -15.55 42.92
N HIS A 263 28.76 -14.94 44.03
CA HIS A 263 29.21 -15.30 45.39
C HIS A 263 28.08 -15.73 46.35
N ILE A 264 26.84 -15.92 45.86
CA ILE A 264 25.72 -16.41 46.69
C ILE A 264 24.85 -17.34 45.84
N ALA A 265 25.38 -18.49 45.45
CA ALA A 265 24.60 -19.62 44.91
C ALA A 265 25.48 -20.89 44.90
N GLY A 266 26.03 -21.22 46.06
CA GLY A 266 26.45 -22.58 46.38
C GLY A 266 25.77 -22.92 47.69
N GLU A 267 25.15 -24.09 47.75
CA GLU A 267 24.52 -24.69 48.94
C GLU A 267 23.00 -24.48 49.07
N LEU A 268 22.23 -25.34 48.39
CA LEU A 268 21.32 -26.31 49.01
C LEU A 268 20.61 -27.11 47.93
N ASP A 269 21.15 -28.30 47.67
CA ASP A 269 20.40 -29.42 47.14
C ASP A 269 19.34 -29.89 48.15
N ALA A 270 18.28 -30.47 47.60
CA ALA A 270 17.45 -31.55 48.14
C ALA A 270 15.96 -31.26 48.44
N SER A 271 15.15 -32.09 47.78
CA SER A 271 13.86 -32.67 48.23
C SER A 271 12.55 -32.07 47.68
N THR A 272 12.02 -32.75 46.65
CA THR A 272 10.59 -33.09 46.41
C THR A 272 10.22 -34.31 47.31
N PRO A 273 8.95 -34.71 47.61
CA PRO A 273 7.68 -34.39 46.94
C PRO A 273 6.45 -34.12 47.83
N GLY A 274 5.38 -33.57 47.22
CA GLY A 274 4.07 -33.42 47.86
C GLY A 274 2.95 -33.15 46.84
N GLN A 275 1.99 -34.07 46.82
CA GLN A 275 0.87 -34.28 45.91
C GLN A 275 -0.40 -33.58 46.43
N HIS A 276 -1.20 -32.91 45.58
CA HIS A 276 -2.66 -32.79 45.78
C HIS A 276 -3.42 -32.30 44.52
N ASP A 277 -4.69 -32.69 44.49
CA ASP A 277 -5.63 -32.89 43.37
C ASP A 277 -6.15 -31.68 42.56
N SER A 278 -6.77 -32.04 41.42
CA SER A 278 -7.54 -31.28 40.41
C SER A 278 -8.48 -30.17 40.90
N PRO A 279 -8.82 -29.21 40.02
CA PRO A 279 -10.04 -28.42 40.13
C PRO A 279 -11.13 -28.91 39.15
N ALA A 280 -12.36 -29.00 39.67
CA ALA A 280 -13.60 -29.04 38.89
C ALA A 280 -14.21 -27.62 38.78
N GLU A 281 -15.01 -27.47 37.74
CA GLU A 281 -15.65 -26.28 37.19
C GLU A 281 -16.29 -25.27 38.16
N LEU A 282 -16.36 -24.00 37.71
CA LEU A 282 -17.57 -23.20 37.86
C LEU A 282 -17.71 -22.12 36.76
N ARG A 283 -18.83 -22.26 36.06
CA ARG A 283 -19.58 -21.40 35.15
C ARG A 283 -19.71 -19.95 35.66
N ASN A 284 -19.63 -18.94 34.78
CA ASN A 284 -20.57 -17.81 34.82
C ASN A 284 -20.65 -16.99 33.50
N ASP A 285 -21.86 -16.98 32.96
CA ASP A 285 -22.64 -16.00 32.19
C ASP A 285 -22.00 -14.75 31.56
N GLY A 286 -22.22 -14.63 30.25
CA GLY A 286 -23.21 -13.68 29.71
C GLY A 286 -22.83 -12.21 29.60
N GLN A 287 -22.63 -11.74 28.35
CA GLN A 287 -23.37 -10.59 27.82
C GLN A 287 -23.18 -10.46 26.31
N LYS A 288 -24.31 -10.60 25.60
CA LYS A 288 -24.50 -10.40 24.17
C LYS A 288 -24.95 -8.94 23.98
N ALA A 289 -24.27 -8.18 23.14
CA ALA A 289 -24.74 -6.84 22.74
C ALA A 289 -24.99 -6.85 21.24
N GLU A 290 -26.26 -7.02 20.89
CA GLU A 290 -26.83 -6.71 19.59
C GLU A 290 -27.07 -5.20 19.54
N LEU A 291 -26.50 -4.53 18.54
CA LEU A 291 -26.90 -3.19 18.14
C LEU A 291 -26.92 -3.20 16.62
N TRP A 292 -28.11 -3.08 16.03
CA TRP A 292 -28.46 -2.25 14.87
C TRP A 292 -29.84 -2.70 14.35
N ALA A 293 -30.85 -1.83 14.50
CA ALA A 293 -31.91 -1.54 13.53
C ALA A 293 -33.10 -0.89 14.26
N ASN A 294 -33.38 0.37 13.96
CA ASN A 294 -34.65 0.81 13.37
C ASN A 294 -34.71 2.34 13.32
N ASP A 295 -34.93 2.88 12.12
CA ASP A 295 -35.92 3.93 11.91
C ASP A 295 -36.42 3.83 10.46
N THR A 296 -37.66 3.40 10.32
CA THR A 296 -38.42 3.38 9.06
C THR A 296 -39.40 4.55 9.10
N SER A 297 -39.17 5.51 8.22
CA SER A 297 -40.11 6.59 7.90
C SER A 297 -41.22 6.08 6.96
N THR A 298 -42.47 6.49 7.22
CA THR A 298 -43.57 6.43 6.25
C THR A 298 -44.29 7.78 6.20
N ASN A 299 -44.22 8.47 5.06
CA ASN A 299 -45.32 8.67 4.09
C ASN A 299 -45.31 10.05 3.38
N ALA A 300 -45.28 9.92 2.05
CA ALA A 300 -46.06 10.62 1.02
C ALA A 300 -46.33 12.14 1.11
N GLY A 301 -45.87 12.85 0.07
CA GLY A 301 -46.35 14.18 -0.31
C GLY A 301 -45.94 14.51 -1.75
N THR A 302 -46.90 14.45 -2.67
CA THR A 302 -46.82 14.78 -4.09
C THR A 302 -46.74 16.29 -4.32
N THR A 303 -45.90 16.79 -5.23
CA THR A 303 -46.19 17.85 -6.24
C THR A 303 -44.95 18.29 -7.03
N SER A 304 -45.05 18.21 -8.37
CA SER A 304 -44.33 19.02 -9.40
C SER A 304 -45.05 20.39 -9.53
N PRO A 305 -44.55 21.51 -10.15
CA PRO A 305 -43.67 21.55 -11.34
C PRO A 305 -42.74 22.78 -11.57
N LYS A 306 -42.09 22.76 -12.75
CA LYS A 306 -41.56 23.86 -13.63
C LYS A 306 -40.09 24.28 -13.56
N GLU A 307 -39.34 23.80 -14.56
CA GLU A 307 -38.68 24.55 -15.65
C GLU A 307 -38.13 25.97 -15.38
N LEU A 308 -36.82 26.14 -15.58
CA LEU A 308 -36.21 27.30 -16.25
C LEU A 308 -34.78 26.98 -16.70
N ALA A 309 -34.59 26.98 -18.02
CA ALA A 309 -33.29 26.95 -18.68
C ALA A 309 -32.63 28.33 -18.63
N HIS A 310 -31.31 28.35 -18.45
CA HIS A 310 -30.49 29.44 -18.96
C HIS A 310 -29.13 28.93 -19.43
N GLU A 311 -28.75 29.47 -20.58
CA GLU A 311 -27.69 29.06 -21.49
C GLU A 311 -26.54 30.06 -21.42
N GLY A 312 -25.32 29.60 -21.75
CA GLY A 312 -24.17 30.43 -22.12
C GLY A 312 -23.04 30.48 -21.08
N ASP A 313 -21.97 29.70 -21.25
CA ASP A 313 -20.80 30.16 -22.03
C ASP A 313 -19.61 29.18 -21.99
N ALA A 314 -19.00 29.03 -23.18
CA ALA A 314 -17.62 28.63 -23.47
C ALA A 314 -17.03 27.35 -22.84
N MET A 315 -17.38 26.18 -23.39
CA MET A 315 -16.62 24.95 -23.18
C MET A 315 -15.52 24.80 -24.25
N LEU A 316 -14.26 24.86 -23.82
CA LEU A 316 -13.10 24.36 -24.56
C LEU A 316 -13.31 22.86 -24.87
N PRO A 317 -12.88 22.34 -26.04
CA PRO A 317 -13.14 20.96 -26.39
C PRO A 317 -12.38 20.01 -25.46
N ARG A 318 -13.13 19.35 -24.57
CA ARG A 318 -12.67 18.21 -23.78
C ARG A 318 -12.35 17.07 -24.76
N ILE A 319 -11.07 16.71 -24.81
CA ILE A 319 -10.55 15.60 -25.61
C ILE A 319 -11.13 14.30 -25.03
N GLN A 320 -12.23 13.81 -25.59
CA GLN A 320 -12.78 12.51 -25.21
C GLN A 320 -12.05 11.38 -25.92
N ASN A 321 -11.03 10.87 -25.25
CA ASN A 321 -10.59 9.49 -25.40
C ASN A 321 -9.99 9.02 -24.06
N GLU A 322 -10.72 9.29 -22.97
CA GLU A 322 -10.21 9.11 -21.62
C GLU A 322 -10.37 7.65 -21.23
N SER A 323 -9.25 6.96 -20.96
CA SER A 323 -9.23 5.91 -19.96
C SER A 323 -9.84 6.49 -18.70
N ARG A 324 -11.12 6.18 -18.45
CA ARG A 324 -11.84 6.76 -17.33
C ARG A 324 -11.52 5.92 -16.12
N ASP A 325 -11.03 6.56 -15.06
CA ASP A 325 -11.06 5.94 -13.75
C ASP A 325 -12.51 5.47 -13.50
N ILE A 326 -12.70 4.31 -12.88
CA ILE A 326 -14.03 3.81 -12.51
C ILE A 326 -14.85 4.88 -11.74
N CYS A 327 -14.12 5.80 -11.13
CA CYS A 327 -14.55 6.98 -10.42
C CYS A 327 -15.15 8.13 -11.24
N GLU A 328 -14.91 8.21 -12.55
CA GLU A 328 -15.51 9.27 -13.39
C GLU A 328 -16.91 8.90 -13.93
N LEU A 329 -17.39 7.71 -13.59
CA LEU A 329 -18.61 7.09 -14.11
C LEU A 329 -19.62 6.71 -13.01
N ALA A 330 -19.24 6.85 -11.75
CA ALA A 330 -20.06 6.62 -10.56
C ALA A 330 -20.62 7.94 -10.03
#